data_AF-A0A9W8IVB1-F1
#
_entry.id   AF-A0A9W8IVB1-F1
#
_cell.length_a   1.000
_cell.length_b   1.000
_cell.length_c   1.000
_cell.angle_alpha   90.00
_cell.angle_beta   90.00
_cell.angle_gamma   90.00
#
_symmetry.space_group_name_H-M   'P 1'
#
loop_
_entity.id
_entity.type
_entity.pdbx_description
1 polymer ?
#
loop_
_entity_poly.entity_id
_entity_poly.type
_entity_poly.pdbx_seq_one_letter_code
_entity_poly.pdbx_strand_id
1 'polypeptide(L)'
;MATLSPAAIFASATRQVITKYVNVANFVILVVDYLGTLPSEISLMWSSKWSAAKVLFFLTRYLALIDVPTGIYCIPPKAVHVAEFVVFFKFLGGLEYGASLLPTVIGCMPLPPKSKDANTLLSILFGLILANELSVMLMTLIIGLMKYNDMRSPLVMIFYRDGFFYFLILSAISAGNITADLVGPPEYRFLIVL
;
A
#
# COMPACT_ATOMS: atom_id res chain seq x y z
N MET A 1 5.62 -26.39 27.66
CA MET A 1 5.70 -24.94 27.39
C MET A 1 7.14 -24.66 26.98
N ALA A 2 7.43 -24.46 25.69
CA ALA A 2 8.81 -24.26 25.23
C ALA A 2 9.29 -22.88 25.69
N THR A 3 10.26 -22.84 26.59
CA THR A 3 10.88 -21.59 27.04
C THR A 3 11.75 -21.03 25.91
N LEU A 4 11.30 -19.94 25.28
CA LEU A 4 12.10 -19.19 24.32
C LEU A 4 13.39 -18.69 25.00
N SER A 5 14.52 -18.78 24.30
CA SER A 5 15.79 -18.28 24.85
C SER A 5 15.74 -16.75 25.05
N PRO A 6 16.48 -16.20 26.01
CA PRO A 6 16.53 -14.74 26.24
C PRO A 6 16.89 -13.95 24.97
N ALA A 7 17.75 -14.51 24.11
CA ALA A 7 18.10 -13.92 22.82
C ALA A 7 16.91 -13.86 21.84
N ALA A 8 16.07 -14.90 21.80
CA ALA A 8 14.87 -14.93 20.95
C ALA A 8 13.81 -13.92 21.42
N ILE A 9 13.68 -13.74 22.73
CA ILE A 9 12.80 -12.71 23.34
C ILE A 9 13.27 -11.31 22.95
N PHE A 10 14.57 -11.03 23.06
CA PHE A 10 15.12 -9.71 22.71
C PHE A 10 14.98 -9.40 21.21
N ALA A 11 15.24 -10.40 20.34
CA ALA A 11 15.09 -10.24 18.90
C ALA A 11 13.63 -9.96 18.48
N SER A 12 12.67 -10.71 19.03
CA SER A 12 11.25 -10.51 18.73
C SER A 12 10.71 -9.18 19.26
N ALA A 13 11.14 -8.77 20.46
CA ALA A 13 10.82 -7.47 21.04
C ALA A 13 11.33 -6.30 20.18
N THR A 14 12.60 -6.35 19.75
CA THR A 14 13.20 -5.29 18.93
C THR A 14 12.46 -5.11 17.60
N ARG A 15 12.05 -6.22 16.97
CA ARG A 15 11.27 -6.18 15.71
C ARG A 15 9.91 -5.51 15.88
N GLN A 16 9.17 -5.84 16.94
CA GLN A 16 7.87 -5.21 17.22
C GLN A 16 7.99 -3.71 17.43
N VAL A 17 9.05 -3.29 18.12
CA VAL A 17 9.35 -1.86 18.34
C VAL A 17 9.63 -1.16 17.01
N ILE A 18 10.47 -1.76 16.15
CA ILE A 18 10.80 -1.20 14.83
C ILE A 18 9.54 -1.04 13.97
N THR A 19 8.73 -2.09 13.80
CA THR A 19 7.51 -2.03 12.96
C THR A 19 6.54 -0.95 13.46
N LYS A 20 6.35 -0.81 14.77
CA LYS A 20 5.50 0.24 15.34
C LYS A 20 6.01 1.63 14.99
N TYR A 21 7.29 1.89 15.20
CA TYR A 21 7.87 3.21 14.90
C TYR A 21 7.88 3.52 13.41
N VAL A 22 8.15 2.54 12.56
CA VAL A 22 8.09 2.68 11.10
C VAL A 22 6.67 3.05 10.66
N ASN A 23 5.64 2.36 11.14
CA ASN A 23 4.25 2.66 10.78
C ASN A 23 3.82 4.06 11.25
N VAL A 24 4.21 4.44 12.46
CA VAL A 24 3.95 5.80 12.99
C VAL A 24 4.70 6.84 12.15
N ALA A 25 5.96 6.60 11.81
CA ALA A 25 6.74 7.51 10.97
C ALA A 25 6.13 7.65 9.57
N ASN A 26 5.66 6.55 8.97
CA ASN A 26 4.98 6.57 7.67
C ASN A 26 3.73 7.45 7.71
N PHE A 27 2.88 7.26 8.73
CA PHE A 27 1.69 8.09 8.93
C PHE A 27 2.03 9.57 9.15
N VAL A 28 3.06 9.86 9.95
CA VAL A 28 3.51 11.24 10.22
C VAL A 28 4.03 11.89 8.95
N ILE A 29 4.85 11.18 8.15
CA ILE A 29 5.37 11.68 6.86
C ILE A 29 4.21 12.01 5.93
N LEU A 30 3.22 11.12 5.80
CA LEU A 30 2.01 11.37 5.01
C LEU A 30 1.31 12.65 5.47
N VAL A 31 1.04 12.78 6.77
CA VAL A 31 0.36 13.98 7.31
C VAL A 31 1.18 15.25 7.08
N VAL A 32 2.49 15.20 7.29
CA VAL A 32 3.39 16.35 7.08
C VAL A 32 3.41 16.78 5.62
N ASP A 33 3.46 15.84 4.68
CA ASP A 33 3.44 16.14 3.25
C ASP A 33 2.12 16.81 2.83
N TYR A 34 0.99 16.31 3.34
CA TYR A 34 -0.33 16.92 3.13
C TYR A 34 -0.42 18.33 3.72
N LEU A 35 0.02 18.52 4.97
CA LEU A 35 -0.04 19.83 5.64
C LEU A 35 0.94 20.83 5.01
N GLY A 36 2.11 20.38 4.55
CA GLY A 36 3.11 21.23 3.92
C GLY A 36 2.68 21.76 2.56
N THR A 37 1.89 20.98 1.81
CA THR A 37 1.39 21.38 0.49
C THR A 37 0.08 22.19 0.57
N LEU A 38 -0.65 22.08 1.69
CA LEU A 38 -1.96 22.73 1.91
C LEU A 38 -1.98 24.26 1.68
N PRO A 39 -0.99 25.07 2.12
CA PRO A 39 -1.02 26.52 1.86
C PRO A 39 -0.95 26.86 0.37
N SER A 40 -0.14 26.10 -0.38
CA SER A 40 -0.01 26.22 -1.83
C SER A 40 -1.30 25.77 -2.53
N GLU A 41 -1.97 24.72 -2.03
CA GLU A 41 -3.29 24.33 -2.56
C GLU A 41 -4.37 25.37 -2.36
N ILE A 42 -4.46 25.95 -1.17
CA ILE A 42 -5.50 26.93 -0.86
C ILE A 42 -5.33 28.14 -1.77
N SER A 43 -4.10 28.59 -1.96
CA SER A 43 -3.80 29.75 -2.81
C SER A 43 -3.98 29.46 -4.30
N LEU A 44 -3.49 28.32 -4.81
CA LEU A 44 -3.44 28.02 -6.25
C LEU A 44 -4.67 27.26 -6.76
N MET A 45 -5.22 26.35 -5.96
CA MET A 45 -6.25 25.40 -6.40
C MET A 45 -7.64 25.74 -5.87
N TRP A 46 -7.79 26.18 -4.62
CA TRP A 46 -9.12 26.41 -4.03
C TRP A 46 -9.82 27.63 -4.65
N SER A 47 -9.08 28.72 -4.84
CA SER A 47 -9.56 29.98 -5.43
C SER A 47 -9.70 29.97 -6.98
N SER A 48 -9.07 29.00 -7.65
CA SER A 48 -9.02 28.93 -9.11
C SER A 48 -10.36 28.50 -9.74
N LYS A 49 -10.62 28.91 -10.98
CA LYS A 49 -11.81 28.52 -11.74
C LYS A 49 -11.87 27.00 -11.93
N TRP A 50 -13.08 26.45 -11.98
CA TRP A 50 -13.29 25.02 -12.21
C TRP A 50 -12.71 24.59 -13.57
N SER A 51 -11.77 23.65 -13.55
CA SER A 51 -11.13 23.06 -14.73
C SER A 51 -11.00 21.55 -14.56
N ALA A 52 -10.87 20.82 -15.67
CA ALA A 52 -10.64 19.37 -15.62
C ALA A 52 -9.39 19.02 -14.81
N ALA A 53 -8.33 19.84 -14.88
CA ALA A 53 -7.13 19.66 -14.08
C ALA A 53 -7.38 19.87 -12.57
N LYS A 54 -8.22 20.83 -12.19
CA LYS A 54 -8.62 21.05 -10.79
C LYS A 54 -9.45 19.88 -10.27
N VAL A 55 -10.42 19.42 -11.05
CA VAL A 55 -11.23 18.24 -10.69
C VAL A 55 -10.32 17.03 -10.55
N LEU A 56 -9.47 16.75 -11.53
CA LEU A 56 -8.52 15.63 -11.49
C LEU A 56 -7.59 15.73 -10.28
N PHE A 57 -7.06 16.92 -9.96
CA PHE A 57 -6.20 17.15 -8.80
C PHE A 57 -6.90 16.83 -7.48
N PHE A 58 -8.11 17.36 -7.26
CA PHE A 58 -8.87 17.08 -6.03
C PHE A 58 -9.28 15.61 -5.97
N LEU A 59 -9.63 15.01 -7.11
CA LEU A 59 -9.92 13.59 -7.20
C LEU A 59 -8.68 12.77 -6.85
N THR A 60 -7.54 12.95 -7.49
CA THR A 60 -6.33 12.17 -7.16
C THR A 60 -5.82 12.42 -5.74
N ARG A 61 -5.99 13.63 -5.21
CA ARG A 61 -5.45 14.03 -3.91
C ARG A 61 -6.32 13.62 -2.72
N TYR A 62 -7.64 13.65 -2.88
CA TYR A 62 -8.58 13.30 -1.81
C TYR A 62 -9.31 11.98 -2.07
N LEU A 63 -9.40 11.50 -3.31
CA LEU A 63 -9.75 10.10 -3.61
C LEU A 63 -8.58 9.14 -3.42
N ALA A 64 -7.33 9.56 -3.20
CA ALA A 64 -6.34 8.62 -2.65
C ALA A 64 -6.81 8.04 -1.29
N LEU A 65 -7.73 8.72 -0.60
CA LEU A 65 -8.43 8.23 0.60
C LEU A 65 -9.72 7.43 0.27
N ILE A 66 -10.12 7.36 -1.02
CA ILE A 66 -11.35 6.76 -1.55
C ILE A 66 -11.07 6.12 -2.94
N ASP A 67 -9.94 5.43 -3.12
CA ASP A 67 -9.49 5.07 -4.48
C ASP A 67 -10.14 3.76 -4.95
N VAL A 68 -11.40 3.86 -5.37
CA VAL A 68 -12.18 2.73 -5.94
C VAL A 68 -12.95 3.09 -7.23
N PRO A 69 -13.44 4.33 -7.49
CA PRO A 69 -14.42 4.49 -8.58
C PRO A 69 -13.87 4.95 -9.94
N THR A 70 -12.60 5.32 -10.11
CA THR A 70 -12.16 6.01 -11.34
C THR A 70 -11.54 5.12 -12.44
N GLY A 71 -11.29 3.84 -12.15
CA GLY A 71 -10.86 2.84 -13.16
C GLY A 71 -12.00 2.17 -13.94
N ILE A 72 -13.22 2.72 -13.89
CA ILE A 72 -14.46 1.96 -14.17
C ILE A 72 -14.80 1.75 -15.66
N TYR A 73 -14.14 2.40 -16.63
CA TYR A 73 -14.72 2.47 -17.98
C TYR A 73 -14.01 1.76 -19.14
N CYS A 74 -12.95 1.00 -18.91
CA CYS A 74 -12.56 -0.02 -19.90
C CYS A 74 -11.60 -1.03 -19.29
N ILE A 75 -11.87 -2.33 -19.45
CA ILE A 75 -11.13 -3.54 -18.98
C ILE A 75 -11.80 -4.22 -17.75
N PRO A 76 -11.62 -5.55 -17.52
CA PRO A 76 -12.24 -6.43 -16.51
C PRO A 76 -12.20 -6.21 -14.96
N PRO A 77 -11.58 -5.23 -14.27
CA PRO A 77 -11.14 -5.43 -12.88
C PRO A 77 -12.19 -5.14 -11.80
N LYS A 78 -13.49 -5.10 -12.11
CA LYS A 78 -14.55 -4.90 -11.09
C LYS A 78 -14.52 -6.00 -10.01
N ALA A 79 -14.27 -7.25 -10.44
CA ALA A 79 -14.18 -8.39 -9.53
C ALA A 79 -12.92 -8.36 -8.66
N VAL A 80 -11.82 -7.78 -9.16
CA VAL A 80 -10.53 -7.75 -8.46
C VAL A 80 -10.60 -6.83 -7.24
N HIS A 81 -11.13 -5.61 -7.40
CA HIS A 81 -11.31 -4.68 -6.28
C HIS A 81 -12.34 -5.16 -5.25
N VAL A 82 -13.42 -5.82 -5.70
CA VAL A 82 -14.39 -6.44 -4.78
C VAL A 82 -13.73 -7.59 -4.02
N ALA A 83 -12.92 -8.42 -4.68
CA ALA A 83 -12.19 -9.51 -4.05
C ALA A 83 -11.17 -8.98 -3.03
N GLU A 84 -10.41 -7.95 -3.39
CA GLU A 84 -9.45 -7.28 -2.51
C GLU A 84 -10.12 -6.77 -1.24
N PHE A 85 -11.21 -6.01 -1.38
CA PHE A 85 -11.98 -5.51 -0.25
C PHE A 85 -12.49 -6.67 0.63
N VAL A 86 -13.11 -7.69 0.04
CA VAL A 86 -13.63 -8.84 0.80
C VAL A 86 -12.51 -9.59 1.53
N VAL A 87 -11.37 -9.83 0.87
CA VAL A 87 -10.22 -10.53 1.47
C VAL A 87 -9.62 -9.69 2.59
N PHE A 88 -9.47 -8.37 2.41
CA PHE A 88 -8.96 -7.46 3.42
C PHE A 88 -9.82 -7.46 4.68
N PHE A 89 -11.16 -7.32 4.55
CA PHE A 89 -12.05 -7.35 5.71
C PHE A 89 -12.08 -8.73 6.40
N LYS A 90 -11.98 -9.82 5.65
CA LYS A 90 -11.82 -11.17 6.23
C LYS A 90 -10.50 -11.33 6.96
N PHE A 91 -9.41 -10.79 6.41
CA PHE A 91 -8.11 -10.79 7.05
C PHE A 91 -8.15 -10.00 8.37
N LEU A 92 -8.68 -8.76 8.34
CA LEU A 92 -8.85 -7.93 9.54
C LEU A 92 -9.71 -8.61 10.61
N GLY A 93 -10.84 -9.22 10.23
CA GLY A 93 -11.70 -9.95 11.15
C GLY A 93 -11.07 -11.24 11.72
N GLY A 94 -10.04 -11.77 11.07
CA GLY A 94 -9.27 -12.94 11.51
C GLY A 94 -8.05 -12.61 12.36
N LEU A 95 -7.75 -11.33 12.63
CA LEU A 95 -6.63 -10.93 13.47
C LEU A 95 -6.93 -11.17 14.95
N GLU A 96 -6.10 -11.96 15.61
CA GLU A 96 -6.07 -12.05 17.07
C GLU A 96 -5.12 -11.00 17.64
N TYR A 97 -5.54 -10.30 18.69
CA TYR A 97 -4.71 -9.32 19.38
C TYR A 97 -4.22 -9.87 20.72
N GLY A 98 -2.95 -9.64 21.03
CA GLY A 98 -2.33 -10.07 22.27
C GLY A 98 -1.52 -8.96 22.92
N ALA A 99 -1.23 -9.13 24.22
CA ALA A 99 -0.30 -8.28 24.94
C ALA A 99 1.11 -8.48 24.38
N SER A 100 1.82 -7.37 24.12
CA SER A 100 3.22 -7.44 23.71
C SER A 100 4.13 -7.89 24.87
N LEU A 101 5.31 -8.41 24.55
CA LEU A 101 6.37 -8.75 25.51
C LEU A 101 6.89 -7.51 26.28
N LEU A 102 6.57 -6.31 25.82
CA LEU A 102 6.90 -5.02 26.43
C LEU A 102 5.63 -4.17 26.66
N PRO A 103 4.76 -4.57 27.61
CA PRO A 103 3.46 -3.93 27.81
C PRO A 103 3.55 -2.42 28.16
N THR A 104 4.67 -1.98 28.71
CA THR A 104 4.94 -0.57 29.05
C THR A 104 5.13 0.32 27.81
N VAL A 105 5.55 -0.24 26.68
CA VAL A 105 5.87 0.51 25.44
C VAL A 105 4.88 0.19 24.32
N ILE A 106 4.41 -1.06 24.24
CA ILE A 106 3.50 -1.56 23.21
C ILE A 106 2.31 -2.20 23.92
N GLY A 107 1.11 -1.64 23.71
CA GLY A 107 -0.12 -2.15 24.31
C GLY A 107 -0.56 -3.47 23.66
N CYS A 108 -1.53 -3.39 22.75
CA CYS A 108 -2.02 -4.53 21.99
C CYS A 108 -1.42 -4.54 20.58
N MET A 109 -1.00 -5.71 20.11
CA MET A 109 -0.53 -5.91 18.74
C MET A 109 -1.24 -7.08 18.08
N PRO A 110 -1.40 -7.08 16.74
CA PRO A 110 -1.83 -8.28 16.02
C PRO A 110 -0.79 -9.38 16.23
N LEU A 111 -1.24 -10.54 16.69
CA LEU A 111 -0.41 -11.73 16.82
C LEU A 111 -0.21 -12.35 15.44
N PRO A 112 0.95 -12.99 15.18
CA PRO A 112 1.13 -13.74 13.95
C PRO A 112 0.04 -14.82 13.85
N PRO A 113 -0.51 -15.07 12.64
CA PRO A 113 -1.71 -15.86 12.51
C PRO A 113 -1.36 -17.31 12.86
N LYS A 114 -1.99 -17.85 13.91
CA LYS A 114 -1.83 -19.26 14.29
C LYS A 114 -2.43 -20.21 13.25
N SER A 115 -3.45 -19.76 12.50
CA SER A 115 -4.09 -20.54 11.44
C SER A 115 -3.37 -20.39 10.11
N LYS A 116 -3.28 -21.49 9.34
CA LYS A 116 -2.78 -21.45 7.97
C LYS A 116 -3.65 -20.54 7.08
N ASP A 117 -4.95 -20.51 7.34
CA ASP A 117 -5.93 -19.74 6.56
C ASP A 117 -5.64 -18.24 6.55
N ALA A 118 -5.25 -17.65 7.69
CA ALA A 118 -4.98 -16.22 7.76
C ALA A 118 -3.66 -15.82 7.07
N ASN A 119 -2.67 -16.71 7.03
CA ASN A 119 -1.47 -16.51 6.21
C ASN A 119 -1.82 -16.62 4.71
N THR A 120 -2.63 -17.60 4.33
CA THR A 120 -3.12 -17.72 2.95
C THR A 120 -3.91 -16.50 2.51
N LEU A 121 -4.75 -15.93 3.39
CA LEU A 121 -5.47 -14.68 3.12
C LEU A 121 -4.53 -13.48 2.89
N LEU A 122 -3.46 -13.35 3.68
CA LEU A 122 -2.46 -12.31 3.51
C LEU A 122 -1.71 -12.44 2.18
N SER A 123 -1.32 -13.66 1.82
CA SER A 123 -0.69 -13.97 0.53
C SER A 123 -1.61 -13.65 -0.66
N ILE A 124 -2.90 -14.03 -0.56
CA ILE A 124 -3.92 -13.71 -1.57
C ILE A 124 -4.09 -12.20 -1.71
N LEU A 125 -4.10 -11.46 -0.60
CA LEU A 125 -4.23 -10.01 -0.61
C LEU A 125 -3.09 -9.34 -1.38
N PHE A 126 -1.84 -9.68 -1.07
CA PHE A 126 -0.69 -9.14 -1.80
C PHE A 126 -0.66 -9.59 -3.27
N GLY A 127 -1.13 -10.81 -3.57
CA GLY A 127 -1.28 -11.29 -4.94
C GLY A 127 -2.30 -10.48 -5.76
N LEU A 128 -3.42 -10.09 -5.15
CA LEU A 128 -4.42 -9.22 -5.79
C LEU A 128 -3.89 -7.81 -6.02
N ILE A 129 -3.17 -7.24 -5.03
CA ILE A 129 -2.50 -5.94 -5.14
C ILE A 129 -1.49 -5.96 -6.30
N LEU A 130 -0.62 -6.97 -6.34
CA LEU A 130 0.37 -7.12 -7.41
C LEU A 130 -0.30 -7.25 -8.79
N ALA A 131 -1.42 -7.97 -8.90
CA ALA A 131 -2.15 -8.09 -10.15
C ALA A 131 -2.70 -6.72 -10.64
N ASN A 132 -3.18 -5.88 -9.72
CA ASN A 132 -3.63 -4.53 -10.05
C ASN A 132 -2.45 -3.64 -10.50
N GLU A 133 -1.34 -3.66 -9.76
CA GLU A 133 -0.13 -2.91 -10.09
C GLU A 133 0.41 -3.28 -11.47
N LEU A 134 0.51 -4.57 -11.78
CA LEU A 134 0.94 -5.06 -13.09
C LEU A 134 -0.03 -4.67 -14.20
N SER A 135 -1.34 -4.65 -13.93
CA SER A 135 -2.35 -4.23 -14.89
C SER A 135 -2.19 -2.75 -15.25
N VAL A 136 -2.03 -1.88 -14.25
CA VAL A 136 -1.82 -0.45 -14.45
C VAL A 136 -0.46 -0.19 -15.14
N MET A 137 0.59 -0.90 -14.73
CA MET A 137 1.91 -0.82 -15.37
C MET A 137 1.84 -1.22 -16.85
N LEU A 138 1.14 -2.30 -17.17
CA LEU A 138 0.96 -2.78 -18.54
C LEU A 138 0.16 -1.78 -19.39
N MET A 139 -0.95 -1.24 -18.86
CA MET A 139 -1.70 -0.17 -19.55
C MET A 139 -0.84 1.07 -19.78
N THR A 140 -0.07 1.48 -18.76
CA THR A 140 0.83 2.64 -18.85
C THR A 140 1.89 2.42 -19.91
N LEU A 141 2.48 1.22 -19.99
CA LEU A 141 3.45 0.85 -21.01
C LEU A 141 2.83 0.78 -22.40
N ILE A 142 1.67 0.13 -22.55
CA ILE A 142 0.99 0.00 -23.85
C ILE A 142 0.60 1.38 -24.38
N ILE A 143 -0.06 2.22 -23.58
CA ILE A 143 -0.46 3.57 -24.00
C ILE A 143 0.77 4.43 -24.26
N GLY A 144 1.79 4.33 -23.40
CA GLY A 144 3.06 5.04 -23.54
C GLY A 144 3.76 4.71 -24.86
N LEU A 145 3.77 3.44 -25.28
CA LEU A 145 4.36 2.99 -26.54
C LEU A 145 3.48 3.28 -27.77
N MET A 146 2.17 3.02 -27.68
CA MET A 146 1.23 3.23 -28.79
C MET A 146 1.09 4.71 -29.14
N LYS A 147 1.08 5.59 -28.13
CA LYS A 147 0.87 7.02 -28.33
C LYS A 147 2.14 7.84 -28.19
N TYR A 148 3.31 7.20 -28.10
CA TYR A 148 4.60 7.87 -27.91
C TYR A 148 4.82 9.05 -28.87
N ASN A 149 4.56 8.83 -30.16
CA ASN A 149 4.77 9.83 -31.21
C ASN A 149 3.66 10.89 -31.27
N ASP A 150 2.47 10.61 -30.74
CA ASP A 150 1.31 11.51 -30.73
C ASP A 150 1.19 12.34 -29.45
N MET A 151 2.00 12.04 -28.43
CA MET A 151 2.05 12.78 -27.18
C MET A 151 2.74 14.13 -27.37
N ARG A 152 1.94 15.16 -27.69
CA ARG A 152 2.42 16.53 -27.95
C ARG A 152 2.82 17.32 -26.68
N SER A 153 2.49 16.84 -25.49
CA SER A 153 2.77 17.54 -24.23
C SER A 153 3.93 16.89 -23.48
N PRO A 154 5.03 17.61 -23.21
CA PRO A 154 6.15 17.10 -22.43
C PRO A 154 5.74 16.70 -21.00
N LEU A 155 4.69 17.32 -20.45
CA LEU A 155 4.16 16.98 -19.13
C LEU A 155 3.57 15.56 -19.08
N VAL A 156 2.88 15.14 -20.15
CA VAL A 156 2.26 13.80 -20.22
C VAL A 156 3.34 12.71 -20.32
N MET A 157 4.38 12.96 -21.11
CA MET A 157 5.52 12.05 -21.24
C MET A 157 6.27 11.86 -19.91
N ILE A 158 6.50 12.96 -19.17
CA ILE A 158 7.12 12.91 -17.83
C ILE A 158 6.25 12.10 -16.88
N PHE A 159 4.93 12.35 -16.86
CA PHE A 159 4.00 11.60 -16.01
C PHE A 159 3.99 10.09 -16.29
N TYR A 160 3.99 9.70 -17.57
CA TYR A 160 4.05 8.28 -17.97
C TYR A 160 5.37 7.62 -17.60
N ARG A 161 6.50 8.32 -17.81
CA ARG A 161 7.83 7.82 -17.47
C ARG A 161 7.97 7.63 -15.97
N ASP A 162 7.65 8.66 -15.20
CA ASP A 162 7.83 8.66 -13.75
C ASP A 162 6.80 7.72 -13.09
N GLY A 163 5.57 7.66 -13.62
CA GLY A 163 4.54 6.70 -13.21
C GLY A 163 4.94 5.24 -13.45
N PHE A 164 5.60 4.92 -14.58
CA PHE A 164 6.09 3.57 -14.85
C PHE A 164 7.12 3.10 -13.80
N PHE A 165 8.11 3.94 -13.48
CA PHE A 165 9.09 3.61 -12.45
C PHE A 165 8.46 3.46 -11.08
N TYR A 166 7.45 4.28 -10.75
CA TYR A 166 6.70 4.16 -9.52
C TYR A 166 6.01 2.79 -9.40
N PHE A 167 5.23 2.37 -10.40
CA PHE A 167 4.54 1.07 -10.37
C PHE A 167 5.51 -0.12 -10.41
N LEU A 168 6.67 0.03 -11.04
CA LEU A 168 7.72 -0.99 -11.02
C LEU A 168 8.27 -1.22 -9.61
N ILE A 169 8.54 -0.13 -8.87
CA ILE A 169 9.04 -0.20 -7.49
C ILE A 169 7.97 -0.79 -6.58
N LEU A 170 6.72 -0.35 -6.69
CA LEU A 170 5.61 -0.92 -5.92
C LEU A 170 5.44 -2.42 -6.18
N SER A 171 5.45 -2.84 -7.45
CA SER A 171 5.36 -4.26 -7.81
C SER A 171 6.50 -5.09 -7.20
N ALA A 172 7.71 -4.55 -7.16
CA ALA A 172 8.86 -5.22 -6.54
C ALA A 172 8.67 -5.37 -5.02
N ILE A 173 8.12 -4.36 -4.35
CA ILE A 173 7.81 -4.43 -2.91
C ILE A 173 6.69 -5.45 -2.66
N SER A 174 5.60 -5.41 -3.42
CA SER A 174 4.49 -6.37 -3.33
C SER A 174 4.94 -7.81 -3.57
N ALA A 175 5.81 -8.05 -4.56
CA ALA A 175 6.42 -9.36 -4.79
C ALA A 175 7.36 -9.79 -3.64
N GLY A 176 8.10 -8.83 -3.07
CA GLY A 176 8.88 -9.03 -1.86
C GLY A 176 8.03 -9.50 -0.67
N ASN A 177 6.84 -8.90 -0.49
CA ASN A 177 5.89 -9.26 0.56
C ASN A 177 5.38 -10.69 0.42
N ILE A 178 5.01 -11.10 -0.80
CA ILE A 178 4.59 -12.47 -1.09
C ILE A 178 5.72 -13.46 -0.81
N THR A 179 6.95 -13.13 -1.25
CA THR A 179 8.12 -13.99 -1.05
C THR A 179 8.45 -14.14 0.44
N ALA A 180 8.40 -13.04 1.20
CA ALA A 180 8.62 -13.04 2.64
C ALA A 180 7.53 -13.83 3.39
N ASP A 181 6.28 -13.81 2.92
CA ASP A 181 5.20 -14.62 3.49
C ASP A 181 5.39 -16.12 3.26
N LEU A 182 5.72 -16.51 2.02
CA LEU A 182 5.86 -17.91 1.61
C LEU A 182 7.12 -18.59 2.14
N VAL A 183 8.26 -17.90 2.09
CA VAL A 183 9.59 -18.48 2.38
C VAL A 183 10.14 -17.98 3.73
N GLY A 184 9.70 -16.81 4.18
CA GLY A 184 10.25 -16.17 5.37
C GLY A 184 9.79 -16.83 6.68
N PRO A 185 10.61 -16.71 7.74
CA PRO A 185 10.18 -17.04 9.09
C PRO A 185 8.89 -16.27 9.46
N PRO A 186 7.96 -16.86 10.22
CA PRO A 186 6.67 -16.23 10.57
C PRO A 186 6.80 -14.87 11.25
N GLU A 187 7.99 -14.59 11.80
CA GLU A 187 8.36 -13.36 12.49
C GLU A 187 8.62 -12.16 11.55
N TYR A 188 8.78 -12.37 10.24
CA TYR A 188 9.03 -11.30 9.25
C TYR A 188 7.81 -10.99 8.37
N ARG A 189 6.71 -11.74 8.51
CA ARG A 189 5.51 -11.64 7.66
C ARG A 189 4.75 -10.32 7.79
N PHE A 190 5.01 -9.56 8.86
CA PHE A 190 4.44 -8.22 9.11
C PHE A 190 5.50 -7.11 9.06
N LEU A 191 6.75 -7.43 8.72
CA LEU A 191 7.83 -6.45 8.72
C LEU A 191 7.79 -5.56 7.47
N ILE A 192 7.10 -6.01 6.43
CA ILE A 192 6.92 -5.26 5.19
C ILE A 192 5.42 -5.01 5.00
N VAL A 193 4.88 -4.18 5.88
CA VAL A 193 3.64 -3.45 5.62
C VAL A 193 4.07 -2.19 4.88
N LEU A 194 3.56 -1.97 3.67
CA LEU A 194 3.69 -0.69 2.96
C LEU A 194 2.85 0.37 3.69
#